data_AF-A0A9E7HS69-F1
#
_entry.id   AF-A0A9E7HS69-F1
#
_cell.length_a   1.000
_cell.length_b   1.000
_cell.length_c   1.000
_cell.angle_alpha   90.00
_cell.angle_beta   90.00
_cell.angle_gamma   90.00
#
_symmetry.space_group_name_H-M   'P 1'
#
loop_
_entity.id
_entity.type
_entity.pdbx_description
1 polymer ?
#
loop_
_entity_poly.entity_id
_entity_poly.type
_entity_poly.pdbx_seq_one_letter_code
_entity_poly.pdbx_strand_id
1 'polypeptide(L)'
;SAVDIVTVDGHEARGLVASGNRYLDVRLEEDFEKGHVEGALNIPYYSSVTPQGYLLSSDLVWMSEKVKNPQFIEQVSSLFGKDEVFLVVSTSKLFS
;
A
#
# COMPACT_ATOMS: atom_id res chain seq x y z
N SER A 1 -15.47 18.25 -8.72
CA SER A 1 -14.19 18.89 -8.43
C SER A 1 -13.09 17.94 -8.86
N ALA A 2 -12.04 18.41 -9.53
CA ALA A 2 -10.86 17.56 -9.74
C ALA A 2 -10.18 17.35 -8.38
N VAL A 3 -9.77 16.12 -8.09
CA VAL A 3 -8.96 15.82 -6.90
C VAL A 3 -7.52 16.17 -7.28
N ASP A 4 -6.90 17.10 -6.57
CA ASP A 4 -5.48 17.42 -6.75
C ASP A 4 -4.64 16.29 -6.15
N ILE A 5 -4.18 15.38 -7.00
CA ILE A 5 -3.27 14.30 -6.61
C ILE A 5 -1.85 14.85 -6.69
N VAL A 6 -1.24 15.06 -5.53
CA VAL A 6 0.17 15.47 -5.43
C VAL A 6 1.04 14.22 -5.32
N THR A 7 1.97 14.06 -6.25
CA THR A 7 3.02 13.03 -6.14
C THR A 7 4.24 13.68 -5.51
N VAL A 8 4.77 13.07 -4.45
CA VAL A 8 5.94 13.53 -3.71
C VAL A 8 7.06 12.49 -3.80
N ASP A 9 8.30 12.93 -3.70
CA ASP A 9 9.45 12.01 -3.66
C ASP A 9 9.70 11.45 -2.25
N GLY A 10 10.65 10.53 -2.12
CA GLY A 10 10.98 9.90 -0.84
C GLY A 10 11.56 10.86 0.21
N HIS A 11 12.16 11.98 -0.19
CA HIS A 11 12.67 12.99 0.73
C HIS A 11 11.52 13.86 1.26
N GLU A 12 10.62 14.31 0.40
CA GLU A 12 9.41 15.04 0.78
C GLU A 12 8.46 14.18 1.63
N ALA A 13 8.32 12.90 1.27
CA ALA A 13 7.53 11.94 2.05
C ALA A 13 8.01 11.86 3.50
N ARG A 14 9.33 11.89 3.77
CA ARG A 14 9.87 11.91 5.15
C ARG A 14 9.44 13.16 5.92
N GLY A 15 9.38 14.32 5.28
CA GLY A 15 8.89 15.55 5.90
C GLY A 15 7.41 15.44 6.29
N LEU A 16 6.61 14.81 5.45
CA LEU A 16 5.18 14.55 5.71
C LEU A 16 4.95 13.51 6.81
N VAL A 17 5.91 12.62 7.08
CA VAL A 17 5.81 11.65 8.18
C VAL A 17 5.86 12.39 9.51
N ALA A 18 6.70 13.42 9.60
CA ALA A 18 6.86 14.22 10.80
C ALA A 18 5.64 15.10 11.14
N SER A 19 4.73 15.35 10.19
CA SER A 19 3.54 16.18 10.41
C SER A 19 2.32 15.41 10.94
N GLY A 20 2.45 14.11 11.23
CA GLY A 20 1.40 13.31 11.85
C GLY A 20 0.27 12.88 10.90
N ASN A 21 0.49 12.97 9.58
CA ASN A 21 -0.48 12.47 8.61
C ASN A 21 -0.61 10.95 8.69
N ARG A 22 -1.80 10.43 8.40
CA ARG A 22 -2.02 8.98 8.31
C ARG A 22 -1.55 8.45 6.96
N TYR A 23 -0.97 7.25 7.01
CA TYR A 23 -0.41 6.56 5.85
C TYR A 23 -1.22 5.31 5.56
N LEU A 24 -1.58 5.16 4.28
CA LEU A 24 -2.11 3.94 3.73
C LEU A 24 -1.06 3.34 2.80
N ASP A 25 -0.49 2.22 3.20
CA ASP A 25 0.35 1.41 2.35
C ASP A 25 -0.52 0.41 1.59
N VAL A 26 -0.54 0.52 0.26
CA VAL A 26 -1.38 -0.35 -0.60
C VAL A 26 -0.60 -1.50 -1.23
N ARG A 27 0.67 -1.68 -0.81
CA ARG A 27 1.50 -2.82 -1.21
C ARG A 27 0.93 -4.12 -0.65
N LEU A 28 1.45 -5.22 -1.19
CA LEU A 28 1.22 -6.54 -0.62
C LEU A 28 1.62 -6.56 0.86
N GLU A 29 0.92 -7.35 1.65
CA GLU A 29 1.19 -7.49 3.09
C GLU A 29 2.64 -7.94 3.32
N GLU A 30 3.13 -8.84 2.48
CA GLU A 30 4.48 -9.36 2.57
C GLU A 30 5.55 -8.28 2.30
N ASP A 31 5.26 -7.31 1.43
CA ASP A 31 6.15 -6.16 1.18
C ASP A 31 6.10 -5.14 2.33
N PHE A 32 4.95 -5.03 3.00
CA PHE A 32 4.76 -4.18 4.17
C PHE A 32 5.50 -4.72 5.39
N GLU A 33 5.44 -6.04 5.63
CA GLU A 33 6.13 -6.70 6.74
C GLU A 33 7.66 -6.60 6.67
N LYS A 34 8.24 -6.56 5.45
CA LYS A 34 9.68 -6.36 5.27
C LYS A 34 10.16 -4.97 5.70
N GLY A 35 9.25 -4.00 5.79
CA GLY A 35 9.54 -2.65 6.24
C GLY A 35 8.48 -1.66 5.80
N HIS A 36 8.10 -0.77 6.71
CA HIS A 36 7.09 0.25 6.49
C HIS A 36 7.34 1.47 7.39
N VAL A 37 6.63 2.55 7.09
CA VAL A 37 6.62 3.76 7.91
C VAL A 37 5.87 3.47 9.21
N GLU A 38 6.42 3.87 10.36
CA GLU A 38 5.78 3.68 11.66
C GLU A 38 4.38 4.32 11.69
N GLY A 39 3.38 3.59 12.18
CA GLY A 39 1.99 4.02 12.22
C GLY A 39 1.24 3.94 10.88
N ALA A 40 1.86 3.43 9.81
CA ALA A 40 1.17 3.16 8.56
C ALA A 40 0.16 2.00 8.71
N LEU A 41 -0.98 2.14 8.01
CA LEU A 41 -1.97 1.08 7.85
C LEU A 41 -1.74 0.39 6.51
N ASN A 42 -1.80 -0.94 6.47
CA ASN A 42 -1.73 -1.68 5.22
C ASN A 42 -3.12 -2.16 4.80
N ILE A 43 -3.56 -1.76 3.61
CA ILE A 43 -4.69 -2.36 2.92
C ILE A 43 -4.19 -2.70 1.52
N PRO A 44 -3.82 -3.95 1.25
CA PRO A 44 -3.30 -4.35 -0.05
C PRO A 44 -4.32 -4.09 -1.17
N TYR A 45 -3.90 -3.39 -2.22
CA TYR A 45 -4.73 -3.22 -3.42
C TYR A 45 -4.84 -4.52 -4.22
N TYR A 46 -3.81 -5.35 -4.13
CA TYR A 46 -3.78 -6.70 -4.69
C TYR A 46 -3.63 -7.71 -3.57
N SER A 47 -4.15 -8.92 -3.80
CA SER A 47 -3.86 -10.11 -3.01
C SER A 47 -3.02 -11.06 -3.85
N SER A 48 -2.04 -11.69 -3.22
CA SER A 48 -1.23 -12.75 -3.83
C SER A 48 -2.02 -14.05 -3.83
N VAL A 49 -2.26 -14.65 -5.00
CA VAL A 49 -2.81 -16.01 -5.09
C VAL A 49 -1.65 -16.97 -5.25
N THR A 50 -1.34 -17.69 -4.18
CA THR A 50 -0.39 -18.79 -4.26
C THR A 50 -1.15 -20.06 -4.64
N PRO A 51 -0.74 -20.80 -5.68
CA PRO A 51 -1.33 -22.10 -5.98
C PRO A 51 -1.26 -23.01 -4.73
N GLN A 52 -2.38 -23.62 -4.33
CA GLN A 52 -2.43 -24.50 -3.17
C GLN A 52 -1.29 -25.52 -3.18
N GLY A 53 -0.51 -25.56 -2.10
CA GLY A 53 0.58 -26.53 -1.89
C GLY A 53 2.00 -25.97 -2.00
N TYR A 54 2.18 -24.72 -2.43
CA TYR A 54 3.46 -24.03 -2.38
C TYR A 54 3.47 -23.00 -1.24
N LEU A 55 4.33 -23.19 -0.24
CA LEU A 55 4.75 -22.10 0.63
C LEU A 55 5.84 -21.34 -0.12
N LEU A 56 5.46 -20.28 -0.85
CA LEU A 56 6.45 -19.39 -1.43
C LEU A 56 7.02 -18.53 -0.31
N SER A 57 8.35 -18.52 -0.17
CA SER A 57 9.01 -17.54 0.69
C SER A 57 8.61 -16.13 0.27
N SER A 58 8.62 -15.19 1.21
CA SER A 58 8.30 -13.78 0.97
C SER A 58 9.09 -13.17 -0.21
N ASP A 59 10.26 -13.73 -0.54
CA ASP A 59 11.09 -13.34 -1.70
C ASP A 59 10.69 -13.95 -3.04
N LEU A 60 9.69 -14.84 -3.08
CA LEU A 60 9.12 -15.44 -4.28
C LEU A 60 7.66 -15.05 -4.50
N VAL A 61 7.03 -14.38 -3.51
CA VAL A 61 5.66 -13.86 -3.60
C VAL A 61 5.47 -12.94 -4.81
N TRP A 62 6.50 -12.21 -5.25
CA TRP A 62 6.42 -11.37 -6.46
C TRP A 62 6.18 -12.17 -7.75
N MET A 63 6.42 -13.48 -7.74
CA MET A 63 6.13 -14.41 -8.83
C MET A 63 4.69 -14.95 -8.81
N SER A 64 3.95 -14.71 -7.73
CA SER A 64 2.55 -15.11 -7.63
C SER A 64 1.66 -14.22 -8.49
N GLU A 65 0.53 -14.78 -8.93
CA GLU A 65 -0.48 -13.99 -9.62
C GLU A 65 -1.14 -13.02 -8.65
N LYS A 66 -1.22 -11.75 -9.04
CA LYS A 66 -1.85 -10.69 -8.26
C LYS A 66 -3.28 -10.51 -8.72
N VAL A 67 -4.23 -10.80 -7.84
CA VAL A 67 -5.66 -10.52 -8.07
C VAL A 67 -6.04 -9.24 -7.34
N LYS A 68 -6.90 -8.41 -7.95
CA LYS A 68 -7.39 -7.20 -7.27
C LYS A 68 -8.14 -7.60 -6.01
N ASN A 69 -7.89 -6.89 -4.91
CA ASN A 69 -8.66 -7.05 -3.69
C ASN A 69 -10.08 -6.48 -3.91
N PRO A 70 -11.14 -7.32 -3.95
CA PRO A 70 -12.49 -6.85 -4.19
C PRO A 70 -13.06 -6.03 -3.02
N GLN A 71 -12.49 -6.16 -1.82
CA GLN A 71 -12.91 -5.48 -0.60
C GLN A 71 -12.12 -4.19 -0.34
N PHE A 72 -11.18 -3.83 -1.21
CA PHE A 72 -10.27 -2.69 -0.99
C PHE A 72 -11.01 -1.40 -0.61
N ILE A 73 -12.06 -1.04 -1.36
CA ILE A 73 -12.82 0.18 -1.11
C ILE A 73 -13.56 0.13 0.23
N GLU A 74 -14.13 -1.03 0.58
CA GLU A 74 -14.84 -1.22 1.85
C GLU A 74 -13.87 -1.09 3.03
N GLN A 75 -12.72 -1.75 2.95
CA GLN A 75 -11.67 -1.70 3.98
C GLN A 75 -11.15 -0.28 4.18
N VAL A 76 -10.82 0.44 3.09
CA VAL A 76 -10.39 1.85 3.19
C VAL A 76 -11.49 2.71 3.79
N SER A 77 -12.74 2.56 3.33
CA SER A 77 -13.87 3.38 3.82
C SER A 77 -14.21 3.11 5.30
N SER A 78 -13.84 1.95 5.84
CA SER A 78 -14.02 1.64 7.26
C SER A 78 -12.99 2.30 8.18
N LEU A 79 -11.83 2.70 7.63
CA LEU A 79 -10.71 3.26 8.40
C LEU A 79 -10.48 4.75 8.14
N PHE A 80 -10.94 5.27 7.01
CA PHE A 80 -10.72 6.66 6.59
C PHE A 80 -12.05 7.36 6.31
N GLY A 81 -12.16 8.61 6.75
CA GLY A 81 -13.32 9.46 6.45
C GLY A 81 -13.39 9.82 4.96
N LYS A 82 -14.60 10.08 4.45
CA LYS A 82 -14.81 10.47 3.04
C LYS A 82 -14.04 11.71 2.60
N ASP A 83 -13.82 12.64 3.54
CA ASP A 83 -13.14 13.91 3.30
C ASP A 83 -11.75 13.96 3.97
N GLU A 84 -11.23 12.81 4.43
CA GLU A 84 -9.93 12.72 5.09
C GLU A 84 -8.81 12.72 4.04
N VAL A 85 -7.79 13.57 4.25
CA VAL A 85 -6.56 13.57 3.45
C VAL A 85 -5.57 12.62 4.11
N PHE A 86 -5.16 11.59 3.39
CA PHE A 86 -4.15 10.63 3.82
C PHE A 86 -3.15 10.36 2.70
N LEU A 87 -1.97 9.89 3.07
CA LEU A 87 -0.88 9.63 2.14
C LEU A 87 -0.90 8.18 1.71
N VAL A 88 -0.84 7.95 0.40
CA VAL A 88 -0.83 6.61 -0.17
C VAL A 88 0.59 6.24 -0.55
N VAL A 89 1.10 5.14 0.00
CA VAL A 89 2.39 4.55 -0.37
C VAL A 89 2.13 3.36 -1.28
N SER A 90 2.79 3.37 -2.43
CA SER A 90 2.80 2.27 -3.39
C SER A 90 4.20 2.14 -3.99
N THR A 91 4.59 0.92 -4.36
CA THR A 91 5.78 0.70 -5.19
C THR A 91 5.40 0.88 -6.65
N SER A 92 5.78 1.98 -7.27
CA SER A 92 6.00 2.03 -8.72
C SER A 92 7.29 1.27 -8.99
N LYS A 93 7.17 0.09 -9.62
CA LYS A 93 8.33 -0.53 -10.28
C LYS A 93 8.65 0.37 -11.48
N LEU A 94 9.50 1.38 -11.30
CA LEU A 94 10.25 1.95 -12.40
C LEU A 94 11.13 0.81 -12.91
N PHE A 95 10.62 0.07 -13.90
CA PHE A 95 11.48 -0.75 -14.72
C PHE A 95 12.47 0.21 -15.39
N SER A 96 13.76 0.12 -15.02
CA SER A 96 14.84 0.70 -15.81
C SER A 96 15.07 -0.14 -17.05
#